data_AF-R9H9Y4-F1
#
_entry.id   AF-R9H9Y4-F1
#
_cell.length_a   1.000
_cell.length_b   1.000
_cell.length_c   1.000
_cell.angle_alpha   90.00
_cell.angle_beta   90.00
_cell.angle_gamma   90.00
#
_symmetry.space_group_name_H-M   'P 1'
#
loop_
_entity.id
_entity.type
_entity.pdbx_description
1 polymer ?
#
loop_
_entity_poly.entity_id
_entity_poly.type
_entity_poly.pdbx_seq_one_letter_code
_entity_poly.pdbx_strand_id
1 'polypeptide(L)'
;MSTENKMMPENARLAAVLADPDMILQFKTPSEKAQMAAVQRKPELIGHLPSATEKVQLVAVLRSAESVLLMHAPSRRTCFMAVEKMLGLDLLPEENVLDAAERLVLRMKSDRNEGKPDTAAIEEFLTEVKPYKN
;
A
#
# COMPACT_ATOMS: atom_id res chain seq x y z
N MET A 1 21.46 -6.11 -38.79
CA MET A 1 20.56 -7.05 -38.09
C MET A 1 20.02 -6.34 -36.86
N SER A 2 18.82 -5.77 -36.97
CA SER A 2 18.19 -5.03 -35.89
C SER A 2 17.62 -6.04 -34.90
N THR A 3 18.34 -6.31 -33.80
CA THR A 3 17.74 -6.96 -32.64
C THR A 3 16.79 -5.96 -32.01
N GLU A 4 15.58 -5.84 -32.56
CA GLU A 4 14.46 -5.28 -31.83
C GLU A 4 14.31 -6.14 -30.57
N ASN A 5 14.80 -5.57 -29.47
CA ASN A 5 14.56 -6.05 -28.13
C ASN A 5 13.04 -5.99 -27.92
N LYS A 6 12.34 -7.04 -28.34
CA LYS A 6 10.88 -7.10 -28.41
C LYS A 6 10.35 -7.10 -27.00
N MET A 7 10.20 -5.90 -26.45
CA MET A 7 9.51 -5.65 -25.20
C MET A 7 8.16 -6.36 -25.29
N MET A 8 7.93 -7.30 -24.38
CA MET A 8 6.70 -8.09 -24.33
C MET A 8 5.49 -7.15 -24.42
N PRO A 9 4.52 -7.39 -25.32
CA PRO A 9 3.39 -6.47 -25.48
C PRO A 9 2.56 -6.43 -24.19
N GLU A 10 1.94 -5.28 -23.93
CA GLU A 10 1.26 -5.03 -22.65
C GLU A 10 0.19 -6.07 -22.30
N ASN A 11 -0.58 -6.52 -23.29
CA ASN A 11 -1.60 -7.55 -23.07
C ASN A 11 -0.99 -8.89 -22.62
N ALA A 12 0.18 -9.25 -23.17
CA ALA A 12 0.87 -10.47 -22.77
C ALA A 12 1.50 -10.32 -21.37
N ARG A 13 2.04 -9.12 -21.05
CA ARG A 13 2.55 -8.81 -19.72
C ARG A 13 1.47 -8.89 -18.66
N LEU A 14 0.29 -8.31 -18.94
CA LEU A 14 -0.87 -8.40 -18.08
C LEU A 14 -1.36 -9.84 -17.94
N ALA A 15 -1.43 -10.61 -19.03
CA ALA A 15 -1.80 -12.03 -18.98
C ALA A 15 -0.83 -12.86 -18.11
N ALA A 16 0.47 -12.59 -18.19
CA ALA A 16 1.47 -13.23 -17.35
C ALA A 16 1.24 -12.91 -15.85
N VAL A 17 0.97 -11.65 -15.50
CA VAL A 17 0.67 -11.24 -14.11
C VAL A 17 -0.66 -11.82 -13.61
N LEU A 18 -1.67 -11.91 -14.48
CA LEU A 18 -2.94 -12.53 -14.14
C LEU A 18 -2.78 -14.03 -13.87
N ALA A 19 -1.88 -14.72 -14.57
CA ALA A 19 -1.55 -16.12 -14.32
C ALA A 19 -0.72 -16.28 -13.04
N ASP A 20 0.35 -15.50 -12.90
CA ASP A 20 1.24 -15.47 -11.75
C ASP A 20 1.60 -14.03 -11.36
N PRO A 21 1.13 -13.52 -10.20
CA PRO A 21 1.37 -12.13 -9.80
C PRO A 21 2.86 -11.79 -9.64
N ASP A 22 3.73 -12.76 -9.34
CA ASP A 22 5.18 -12.52 -9.17
C ASP A 22 5.87 -12.14 -10.49
N MET A 23 5.23 -12.42 -11.64
CA MET A 23 5.71 -12.00 -12.94
C MET A 23 5.88 -10.48 -13.06
N ILE A 24 5.20 -9.71 -12.21
CA ILE A 24 5.35 -8.26 -12.18
C ILE A 24 6.78 -7.83 -11.82
N LEU A 25 7.50 -8.62 -11.03
CA LEU A 25 8.86 -8.33 -10.60
C LEU A 25 9.87 -8.41 -11.77
N GLN A 26 9.50 -9.10 -12.85
CA GLN A 26 10.31 -9.20 -14.08
C GLN A 26 10.18 -7.97 -14.98
N PHE A 27 9.29 -7.04 -14.65
CA PHE A 27 8.96 -5.91 -15.49
C PHE A 27 9.66 -4.65 -15.01
N LYS A 28 10.53 -4.08 -15.86
CA LYS A 28 11.22 -2.80 -15.57
C LYS A 28 10.25 -1.65 -15.29
N THR A 29 9.11 -1.63 -15.98
CA THR A 29 8.09 -0.58 -15.83
C THR A 29 6.71 -1.22 -15.98
N PRO A 30 6.16 -1.84 -14.92
CA PRO A 30 4.84 -2.46 -14.96
C PRO A 30 3.78 -1.38 -15.11
N SER A 31 2.79 -1.61 -15.99
CA SER A 31 1.66 -0.67 -16.12
C SER A 31 0.83 -0.65 -14.85
N GLU A 32 0.05 0.42 -14.64
CA GLU A 32 -0.88 0.49 -13.51
C GLU A 32 -1.84 -0.72 -13.50
N LYS A 33 -2.30 -1.19 -14.67
CA LYS A 33 -3.18 -2.37 -14.75
C LYS A 33 -2.49 -3.64 -14.27
N ALA A 34 -1.24 -3.85 -14.67
CA ALA A 34 -0.45 -4.98 -14.19
C ALA A 34 -0.18 -4.88 -12.68
N GLN A 35 0.16 -3.69 -12.19
CA GLN A 35 0.33 -3.42 -10.75
C GLN A 35 -0.92 -3.75 -9.95
N MET A 36 -2.08 -3.26 -10.39
CA MET A 36 -3.38 -3.57 -9.78
C MET A 36 -3.66 -5.08 -9.75
N ALA A 37 -3.45 -5.78 -10.87
CA ALA A 37 -3.67 -7.23 -10.96
C ALA A 37 -2.76 -8.02 -10.00
N ALA A 38 -1.49 -7.60 -9.88
CA ALA A 38 -0.54 -8.22 -8.96
C ALA A 38 -0.97 -8.03 -7.50
N VAL A 39 -1.17 -6.77 -7.06
CA VAL A 39 -1.48 -6.47 -5.65
C VAL A 39 -2.88 -6.93 -5.24
N GLN A 40 -3.80 -7.11 -6.19
CA GLN A 40 -5.10 -7.70 -5.90
C GLN A 40 -4.99 -9.16 -5.45
N ARG A 41 -4.00 -9.91 -5.98
CA ARG A 41 -3.74 -11.31 -5.64
C ARG A 41 -2.71 -11.47 -4.52
N LYS A 42 -1.66 -10.65 -4.51
CA LYS A 42 -0.56 -10.64 -3.54
C LYS A 42 -0.25 -9.20 -3.09
N PRO A 43 -0.95 -8.69 -2.06
CA PRO A 43 -0.81 -7.31 -1.59
C PRO A 43 0.63 -6.94 -1.20
N GLU A 44 1.40 -7.92 -0.73
CA GLU A 44 2.80 -7.78 -0.34
C GLU A 44 3.71 -7.31 -1.47
N LEU A 45 3.33 -7.55 -2.74
CA LEU A 45 4.08 -7.10 -3.91
C LEU A 45 4.14 -5.57 -4.00
N ILE A 46 3.29 -4.83 -3.30
CA ILE A 46 3.36 -3.36 -3.25
C ILE A 46 4.72 -2.86 -2.75
N GLY A 47 5.40 -3.63 -1.89
CA GLY A 47 6.74 -3.29 -1.41
C GLY A 47 7.83 -3.34 -2.49
N HIS A 48 7.52 -3.91 -3.66
CA HIS A 48 8.40 -3.94 -4.83
C HIS A 48 7.97 -2.94 -5.93
N LEU A 49 6.95 -2.12 -5.68
CA LEU A 49 6.38 -1.18 -6.64
C LEU A 49 6.61 0.28 -6.17
N PRO A 50 7.83 0.82 -6.29
CA PRO A 50 8.17 2.15 -5.77
C PRO A 50 7.42 3.29 -6.47
N SER A 51 6.83 3.04 -7.64
CA SER A 51 6.02 4.01 -8.39
C SER A 51 4.53 3.66 -8.42
N ALA A 52 4.05 2.91 -7.41
CA ALA A 52 2.63 2.61 -7.27
C ALA A 52 1.81 3.88 -7.02
N THR A 53 0.80 4.10 -7.85
CA THR A 53 -0.15 5.21 -7.70
C THR A 53 -1.03 5.00 -6.47
N GLU A 54 -1.64 6.08 -5.93
CA GLU A 54 -2.60 5.99 -4.81
C GLU A 54 -3.66 4.90 -5.06
N LYS A 55 -4.13 4.74 -6.30
CA LYS A 55 -5.09 3.70 -6.66
C LYS A 55 -4.57 2.28 -6.43
N VAL A 56 -3.33 2.00 -6.84
CA VAL A 56 -2.67 0.69 -6.62
C VAL A 56 -2.47 0.45 -5.13
N GLN A 57 -2.04 1.48 -4.41
CA GLN A 57 -1.84 1.44 -2.96
C GLN A 57 -3.15 1.12 -2.21
N LEU A 58 -4.25 1.80 -2.57
CA LEU A 58 -5.58 1.53 -2.01
C LEU A 58 -6.04 0.10 -2.29
N VAL A 59 -5.78 -0.46 -3.49
CA VAL A 59 -6.13 -1.86 -3.76
C VAL A 59 -5.34 -2.82 -2.89
N ALA A 60 -4.04 -2.59 -2.68
CA ALA A 60 -3.26 -3.40 -1.75
C ALA A 60 -3.87 -3.37 -0.34
N VAL A 61 -4.19 -2.18 0.18
CA VAL A 61 -4.81 -2.00 1.51
C VAL A 61 -6.21 -2.62 1.59
N LEU A 62 -6.99 -2.56 0.52
CA LEU A 62 -8.29 -3.19 0.47
C LEU A 62 -8.20 -4.71 0.66
N ARG A 63 -7.11 -5.33 0.18
CA ARG A 63 -6.85 -6.76 0.29
C ARG A 63 -6.16 -7.15 1.61
N SER A 64 -5.21 -6.34 2.09
CA SER A 64 -4.56 -6.47 3.41
C SER A 64 -4.13 -5.09 3.88
N ALA A 65 -4.66 -4.66 5.02
CA ALA A 65 -4.39 -3.32 5.53
C ALA A 65 -2.91 -3.14 5.90
N GLU A 66 -2.26 -4.20 6.36
CA GLU A 66 -0.84 -4.27 6.73
C GLU A 66 0.11 -4.02 5.55
N SER A 67 -0.37 -4.17 4.30
CA SER A 67 0.41 -3.89 3.10
C SER A 67 0.93 -2.44 3.05
N VAL A 68 0.26 -1.50 3.72
CA VAL A 68 0.72 -0.11 3.84
C VAL A 68 2.12 0.00 4.43
N LEU A 69 2.49 -0.93 5.32
CA LEU A 69 3.78 -0.93 6.02
C LEU A 69 4.93 -1.36 5.11
N LEU A 70 4.62 -2.00 3.98
CA LEU A 70 5.57 -2.41 2.95
C LEU A 70 5.81 -1.30 1.92
N MET A 71 4.92 -0.32 1.80
CA MET A 71 4.99 0.71 0.76
C MET A 71 6.14 1.68 0.99
N HIS A 72 6.81 2.11 -0.08
CA HIS A 72 7.85 3.13 -0.01
C HIS A 72 7.30 4.49 0.41
N ALA A 73 6.24 4.94 -0.25
CA ALA A 73 5.60 6.24 -0.03
C ALA A 73 4.06 6.07 -0.10
N PRO A 74 3.43 5.56 0.97
CA PRO A 74 1.97 5.45 1.02
C PRO A 74 1.33 6.84 1.04
N SER A 75 0.22 7.03 0.32
CA SER A 75 -0.54 8.27 0.37
C SER A 75 -1.30 8.40 1.68
N ARG A 76 -1.65 9.64 2.08
CA ARG A 76 -2.45 9.91 3.29
C ARG A 76 -3.76 9.13 3.33
N ARG A 77 -4.49 9.06 2.21
CA ARG A 77 -5.73 8.28 2.10
C ARG A 77 -5.48 6.79 2.27
N THR A 78 -4.37 6.29 1.74
CA THR A 78 -3.97 4.89 1.92
C THR A 78 -3.65 4.60 3.39
N CYS A 79 -2.90 5.48 4.05
CA CYS A 79 -2.60 5.37 5.48
C CYS A 79 -3.89 5.37 6.31
N PHE A 80 -4.80 6.32 6.05
CA PHE A 80 -6.09 6.40 6.72
C PHE A 80 -6.90 5.11 6.60
N MET A 81 -7.14 4.62 5.37
CA MET A 81 -7.92 3.41 5.14
C MET A 81 -7.26 2.16 5.76
N ALA A 82 -5.92 2.11 5.78
CA ALA A 82 -5.20 1.02 6.42
C ALA A 82 -5.38 1.04 7.93
N VAL A 83 -5.17 2.19 8.57
CA VAL A 83 -5.31 2.36 10.02
C VAL A 83 -6.74 2.08 10.48
N GLU A 84 -7.73 2.62 9.77
CA GLU A 84 -9.15 2.38 10.05
C GLU A 84 -9.46 0.87 10.04
N LYS A 85 -8.99 0.14 9.02
CA LYS A 85 -9.17 -1.31 8.92
C LYS A 85 -8.40 -2.11 9.97
N MET A 86 -7.14 -1.75 10.23
CA MET A 86 -6.30 -2.45 11.21
C MET A 86 -6.85 -2.34 12.62
N LEU A 87 -7.42 -1.17 12.96
CA LEU A 87 -7.92 -0.86 14.29
C LEU A 87 -9.43 -1.08 14.44
N GLY A 88 -10.14 -1.44 13.35
CA GLY A 88 -11.59 -1.64 13.35
C GLY A 88 -12.36 -0.38 13.75
N LEU A 89 -11.93 0.78 13.25
CA LEU A 89 -12.53 2.07 13.55
C LEU A 89 -13.53 2.48 12.46
N ASP A 90 -14.35 3.46 12.79
CA ASP A 90 -15.23 4.16 11.86
C ASP A 90 -14.97 5.65 12.07
N LEU A 91 -14.13 6.22 11.21
CA LEU A 91 -13.61 7.59 11.35
C LEU A 91 -14.05 8.45 10.17
N LEU A 92 -14.31 9.72 10.45
CA LEU A 92 -14.45 10.70 9.38
C LEU A 92 -13.09 10.99 8.72
N PRO A 93 -13.00 11.08 7.38
CA PRO A 93 -11.75 11.36 6.66
C PRO A 93 -11.41 12.86 6.69
N GLU A 94 -11.37 13.45 7.88
CA GLU A 94 -10.94 14.85 8.07
C GLU A 94 -9.43 14.99 7.94
N GLU A 95 -8.94 16.15 7.48
CA GLU A 95 -7.52 16.40 7.20
C GLU A 95 -6.61 16.05 8.37
N ASN A 96 -7.01 16.38 9.59
CA ASN A 96 -6.25 16.04 10.80
C ASN A 96 -6.19 14.52 11.06
N VAL A 97 -7.24 13.77 10.72
CA VAL A 97 -7.29 12.30 10.87
C VAL A 97 -6.41 11.64 9.80
N LEU A 98 -6.42 12.19 8.58
CA LEU A 98 -5.52 11.76 7.49
C LEU A 98 -4.05 11.97 7.88
N ASP A 99 -3.72 13.15 8.44
CA ASP A 99 -2.37 13.47 8.93
C ASP A 99 -1.97 12.57 10.12
N ALA A 100 -2.88 12.31 11.05
CA ALA A 100 -2.64 11.41 12.18
C ALA A 100 -2.37 9.97 11.71
N ALA A 101 -3.13 9.48 10.73
CA ALA A 101 -2.94 8.14 10.18
C ALA A 101 -1.62 8.02 9.42
N GLU A 102 -1.23 9.04 8.65
CA GLU A 102 0.09 9.08 8.01
C GLU A 102 1.22 9.03 9.05
N ARG A 103 1.14 9.83 10.11
CA ARG A 103 2.13 9.81 11.20
C ARG A 103 2.19 8.45 11.89
N LEU A 104 1.04 7.83 12.19
CA LEU A 104 0.98 6.51 12.80
C LEU A 104 1.69 5.47 11.93
N VAL A 105 1.37 5.40 10.64
CA VAL A 105 2.00 4.43 9.71
C VAL A 105 3.51 4.62 9.64
N LEU A 106 3.99 5.87 9.53
CA LEU A 106 5.43 6.15 9.53
C LEU A 106 6.09 5.75 10.85
N ARG A 107 5.41 5.97 11.97
CA ARG A 107 5.91 5.60 13.29
C ARG A 107 6.00 4.08 13.46
N MET A 108 4.96 3.34 13.09
CA MET A 108 4.96 1.88 13.11
C MET A 108 6.09 1.29 12.26
N LYS A 109 6.37 1.87 11.09
CA LYS A 109 7.51 1.45 10.25
C LYS A 109 8.85 1.67 10.97
N SER A 110 9.02 2.80 11.67
CA SER A 110 10.23 3.06 12.48
C SER A 110 10.34 2.10 13.66
N ASP A 111 9.26 1.95 14.43
CA ASP A 111 9.24 1.13 15.64
C ASP A 111 9.56 -0.34 15.30
N ARG A 112 9.02 -0.88 14.20
CA ARG A 112 9.33 -2.24 13.72
C ARG A 112 10.79 -2.42 13.31
N ASN A 113 11.39 -1.43 12.67
CA ASN A 113 12.83 -1.47 12.35
C ASN A 113 13.70 -1.48 13.62
N GLU A 114 13.19 -0.92 14.72
CA GLU A 114 13.84 -0.87 16.03
C GLU A 114 13.43 -2.03 16.96
N GLY A 115 12.53 -2.93 16.52
CA GLY A 115 11.99 -4.03 17.34
C GLY A 115 11.07 -3.57 18.47
N LYS A 116 10.54 -2.34 18.39
CA LYS A 116 9.60 -1.76 19.37
C LYS A 116 8.16 -2.13 19.03
N PRO A 117 7.29 -2.29 20.05
CA PRO A 117 5.87 -2.50 19.83
C PRO A 117 5.17 -1.21 19.37
N ASP A 118 4.18 -1.36 18.48
CA ASP A 118 3.38 -0.26 17.94
C ASP A 118 2.39 0.35 18.99
N THR A 119 2.29 -0.21 20.20
CA THR A 119 1.26 0.11 21.21
C THR A 119 1.22 1.59 21.57
N ALA A 120 2.36 2.22 21.85
CA ALA A 120 2.39 3.63 22.24
C ALA A 120 1.93 4.57 21.12
N ALA A 121 2.33 4.28 19.87
CA ALA A 121 1.91 5.05 18.71
C ALA A 121 0.40 4.90 18.46
N ILE A 122 -0.14 3.69 18.65
CA ILE A 122 -1.58 3.43 18.53
C ILE A 122 -2.37 4.17 19.62
N GLU A 123 -1.91 4.18 20.87
CA GLU A 123 -2.58 4.89 21.97
C GLU A 123 -2.60 6.42 21.75
N GLU A 124 -1.50 6.98 21.26
CA GLU A 124 -1.40 8.40 20.89
C GLU A 124 -2.40 8.73 19.77
N PHE A 125 -2.41 7.92 18.70
CA PHE A 125 -3.36 8.07 17.60
C PHE A 125 -4.82 8.01 18.08
N LEU A 126 -5.18 7.00 18.87
CA LEU A 126 -6.54 6.81 19.39
C LEU A 126 -7.00 7.97 20.28
N THR A 127 -6.06 8.59 21.01
CA THR A 127 -6.34 9.79 21.81
C THR A 127 -6.61 11.00 20.93
N GLU A 128 -5.81 11.19 19.89
CA GLU A 128 -5.96 12.29 18.94
C GLU A 128 -7.27 12.21 18.14
N VAL A 129 -7.61 11.02 17.62
CA VAL A 129 -8.78 10.86 16.74
C VAL A 129 -10.11 10.65 17.48
N LYS A 130 -10.10 10.64 18.82
CA LYS A 130 -11.29 10.41 19.64
C LYS A 130 -12.50 11.32 19.30
N PRO A 131 -12.33 12.61 18.96
CA PRO A 131 -13.45 13.49 18.59
C PRO A 131 -14.10 13.16 17.23
N TYR A 132 -13.47 12.32 16.41
CA TYR A 132 -13.81 12.09 15.00
C TYR A 132 -14.45 10.72 14.75
N LYS A 133 -14.84 10.01 15.81
CA LYS A 133 -15.59 8.75 15.72
C LYS A 133 -17.04 9.02 15.33
N ASN A 134 -17.56 8.24 14.39
CA ASN A 134 -18.97 8.27 13.99
C ASN A 134 -19.91 7.80 15.11
#